data_AF-A8T683-F1
#
_entry.id   AF-A8T683-F1
#
_cell.length_a   1.000
_cell.length_b   1.000
_cell.length_c   1.000
_cell.angle_alpha   90.00
_cell.angle_beta   90.00
_cell.angle_gamma   90.00
#
_symmetry.space_group_name_H-M   'P 1'
#
loop_
_entity.id
_entity.type
_entity.pdbx_description
1 polymer ?
#
loop_
_entity_poly.entity_id
_entity_poly.type
_entity_poly.pdbx_seq_one_letter_code
_entity_poly.pdbx_strand_id
1 'polypeptide(L)'
;MKEVISKKILEVPEERIQMLDSKLASIDTDMAISLSFVRRAQGLTFKDLEQRTSGLKGATLKRYMQQSYQSIRPIHVVAALSWIMMVPMTSFYFALKAREHYRGMDQDAIKALYCVGRLPTKQFDLYLQMVMNLMSEEKSQQFQDYHAQLLSTIDLPTSYEELLPPSTLDINEFAIDYYRSAAITVKRFRLENHIPIEMMARVLGLSDYQYLTFEDVNKVRDFSVAIGFRIKLGFQLDSHVSFTSEMQQFPQFHQLRKFQHVRDSLIVEALRQLPPKHKNSIVQVLINLSEIYM
;
A
#
# COMPACT_ATOMS: atom_id res chain seq x y z
N MET A 1 -41.50 10.81 8.27
CA MET A 1 -40.95 11.97 7.51
C MET A 1 -39.53 11.58 7.12
N LYS A 2 -39.25 11.42 5.82
CA LYS A 2 -37.91 11.03 5.35
C LYS A 2 -36.95 12.19 5.63
N GLU A 3 -35.94 11.96 6.46
CA GLU A 3 -34.81 12.88 6.58
C GLU A 3 -34.17 13.02 5.20
N VAL A 4 -34.27 14.22 4.64
CA VAL A 4 -33.47 14.64 3.51
C VAL A 4 -32.05 14.76 4.06
N ILE A 5 -31.27 13.68 3.95
CA ILE A 5 -29.83 13.74 4.12
C ILE A 5 -29.34 14.75 3.08
N SER A 6 -28.98 15.94 3.54
CA SER A 6 -28.31 16.96 2.74
C SER A 6 -27.04 16.34 2.16
N LYS A 7 -27.14 15.81 0.94
CA LYS A 7 -26.04 15.19 0.20
C LYS A 7 -25.01 16.25 -0.07
N LYS A 8 -23.88 16.17 0.64
CA LYS A 8 -22.76 17.10 0.50
C LYS A 8 -22.11 16.87 -0.86
N ILE A 9 -22.23 17.84 -1.77
CA ILE A 9 -21.42 17.87 -2.99
C ILE A 9 -19.97 18.00 -2.54
N LEU A 10 -19.14 17.05 -2.95
CA LEU A 10 -17.73 17.05 -2.56
C LEU A 10 -16.95 17.87 -3.58
N GLU A 11 -16.76 19.15 -3.27
CA GLU A 11 -15.96 20.07 -4.08
C GLU A 11 -14.48 19.99 -3.69
N VAL A 12 -13.60 19.97 -4.70
CA VAL A 12 -12.16 20.01 -4.53
C VAL A 12 -11.65 21.38 -4.99
N PRO A 13 -11.07 22.21 -4.09
CA PRO A 13 -10.55 23.52 -4.45
C PRO A 13 -9.41 23.43 -5.47
N GLU A 14 -9.28 24.45 -6.32
CA GLU A 14 -8.25 24.52 -7.35
C GLU A 14 -6.84 24.50 -6.77
N GLU A 15 -6.63 25.17 -5.63
CA GLU A 15 -5.34 25.20 -4.94
C GLU A 15 -4.91 23.79 -4.51
N ARG A 16 -5.88 22.90 -4.25
CA ARG A 16 -5.58 21.50 -3.93
C ARG A 16 -5.09 20.74 -5.15
N ILE A 17 -5.69 20.97 -6.32
CA ILE A 17 -5.25 20.33 -7.57
C ILE A 17 -3.83 20.79 -7.91
N GLN A 18 -3.56 22.08 -7.82
CA GLN A 18 -2.20 22.63 -8.02
C GLN A 18 -1.19 22.06 -7.01
N MET A 19 -1.59 21.89 -5.75
CA MET A 19 -0.77 21.23 -4.74
C MET A 19 -0.48 19.76 -5.12
N LEU A 20 -1.45 19.03 -5.67
CA LEU A 20 -1.23 17.65 -6.15
C LEU A 20 -0.23 17.62 -7.30
N ASP A 21 -0.38 18.51 -8.28
CA ASP A 21 0.52 18.60 -9.43
C ASP A 21 1.97 18.87 -8.98
N SER A 22 2.16 19.81 -8.05
CA SER A 22 3.47 20.11 -7.48
C SER A 22 4.04 18.94 -6.67
N LYS A 23 3.25 18.34 -5.77
CA LYS A 23 3.72 17.24 -4.90
C LYS A 23 4.04 15.95 -5.65
N LEU A 24 3.38 15.71 -6.79
CA LEU A 24 3.50 14.47 -7.55
C LEU A 24 4.29 14.64 -8.85
N ALA A 25 4.91 15.79 -9.09
CA ALA A 25 5.71 16.05 -10.29
C ALA A 25 6.84 15.03 -10.51
N SER A 26 7.46 14.53 -9.43
CA SER A 26 8.56 13.55 -9.46
C SER A 26 8.13 12.12 -9.15
N ILE A 27 6.82 11.84 -9.04
CA ILE A 27 6.30 10.59 -8.44
C ILE A 27 6.82 9.33 -9.14
N ASP A 28 6.94 9.35 -10.47
CA ASP A 28 7.44 8.20 -11.23
C ASP A 28 8.92 7.91 -10.93
N THR A 29 9.75 8.96 -10.81
CA THR A 29 11.16 8.82 -10.40
C THR A 29 11.26 8.35 -8.96
N ASP A 30 10.50 8.96 -8.04
CA ASP A 30 10.47 8.61 -6.63
C ASP A 30 10.04 7.15 -6.42
N MET A 31 9.07 6.69 -7.21
CA MET A 31 8.61 5.30 -7.23
C MET A 31 9.72 4.35 -7.69
N ALA A 32 10.49 4.71 -8.73
CA ALA A 32 11.61 3.90 -9.20
C ALA A 32 12.65 3.66 -8.10
N ILE A 33 13.01 4.75 -7.40
CA ILE A 33 13.98 4.71 -6.31
C ILE A 33 13.45 3.85 -5.17
N SER A 34 12.19 4.05 -4.82
CA SER A 34 11.55 3.38 -3.69
C SER A 34 11.36 1.89 -3.92
N LEU A 35 10.91 1.47 -5.11
CA LEU A 35 10.85 0.06 -5.50
C LEU A 35 12.25 -0.58 -5.42
N SER A 36 13.27 0.10 -5.94
CA SER A 36 14.66 -0.39 -5.90
C SER A 36 15.20 -0.46 -4.47
N PHE A 37 14.84 0.50 -3.61
CA PHE A 37 15.23 0.54 -2.21
C PHE A 37 14.59 -0.58 -1.40
N VAL A 38 13.26 -0.73 -1.48
CA VAL A 38 12.54 -1.79 -0.75
C VAL A 38 13.01 -3.18 -1.22
N ARG A 39 13.17 -3.40 -2.52
CA ARG A 39 13.72 -4.66 -3.05
C ARG A 39 15.08 -4.98 -2.42
N ARG A 40 16.00 -4.01 -2.35
CA ARG A 40 17.33 -4.19 -1.76
C ARG A 40 17.27 -4.39 -0.24
N ALA A 41 16.44 -3.64 0.45
CA ALA A 41 16.24 -3.77 1.90
C ALA A 41 15.77 -5.17 2.29
N GLN A 42 14.99 -5.80 1.40
CA GLN A 42 14.49 -7.15 1.53
C GLN A 42 15.41 -8.24 0.98
N GLY A 43 16.64 -7.92 0.54
CA GLY A 43 17.58 -8.90 -0.01
C GLY A 43 17.19 -9.52 -1.35
N LEU A 44 16.12 -9.06 -2.02
CA LEU A 44 15.62 -9.66 -3.24
C LEU A 44 16.47 -9.27 -4.45
N THR A 45 16.76 -10.23 -5.33
CA THR A 45 17.34 -9.98 -6.66
C THR A 45 16.25 -9.71 -7.70
N PHE A 46 16.64 -9.20 -8.87
CA PHE A 46 15.70 -9.10 -9.99
C PHE A 46 15.24 -10.46 -10.51
N LYS A 47 16.07 -11.50 -10.34
CA LYS A 47 15.75 -12.86 -10.75
C LYS A 47 14.63 -13.44 -9.89
N ASP A 48 14.69 -13.20 -8.58
CA ASP A 48 13.66 -13.67 -7.64
C ASP A 48 12.30 -13.05 -7.97
N LEU A 49 12.29 -11.74 -8.26
CA LEU A 49 11.07 -11.06 -8.70
C LEU A 49 10.59 -11.56 -10.08
N GLU A 50 11.50 -11.75 -11.04
CA GLU A 50 11.17 -12.28 -12.37
C GLU A 50 10.54 -13.68 -12.28
N GLN A 51 11.05 -14.56 -11.42
CA GLN A 51 10.50 -15.90 -11.20
C GLN A 51 9.08 -15.88 -10.61
N ARG A 52 8.74 -14.83 -9.86
CA ARG A 52 7.42 -14.66 -9.23
C ARG A 52 6.43 -13.87 -10.08
N THR A 53 6.82 -13.49 -11.30
CA THR A 53 5.97 -12.75 -12.24
C THR A 53 5.90 -13.42 -13.60
N SER A 54 4.71 -13.53 -14.18
CA SER A 54 4.51 -13.81 -15.61
C SER A 54 3.86 -12.61 -16.29
N GLY A 55 3.83 -12.60 -17.62
CA GLY A 55 3.25 -11.49 -18.39
C GLY A 55 4.12 -10.22 -18.45
N LEU A 56 5.17 -10.10 -17.62
CA LEU A 56 6.13 -9.00 -17.63
C LEU A 56 7.56 -9.51 -17.87
N LYS A 57 8.26 -8.98 -18.87
CA LYS A 57 9.68 -9.31 -19.10
C LYS A 57 10.55 -8.76 -17.96
N GLY A 58 11.54 -9.52 -17.47
CA GLY A 58 12.46 -9.04 -16.43
C GLY A 58 13.22 -7.76 -16.78
N ALA A 59 13.49 -7.52 -18.07
CA ALA A 59 14.04 -6.25 -18.53
C ALA A 59 13.11 -5.05 -18.29
N THR A 60 11.80 -5.24 -18.41
CA THR A 60 10.81 -4.18 -18.11
C THR A 60 10.70 -3.97 -16.60
N LEU A 61 10.69 -5.04 -15.81
CA LEU A 61 10.74 -4.96 -14.35
C LEU A 61 11.95 -4.15 -13.87
N LYS A 62 13.15 -4.43 -14.41
CA LYS A 62 14.37 -3.67 -14.13
C LYS A 62 14.21 -2.19 -14.47
N ARG A 63 13.65 -1.87 -15.64
CA ARG A 63 13.41 -0.49 -16.08
C ARG A 63 12.47 0.28 -15.14
N TYR A 64 11.41 -0.35 -14.63
CA TYR A 64 10.53 0.30 -13.64
C TYR A 64 11.25 0.68 -12.33
N MET A 65 12.36 0.03 -11.99
CA MET A 65 13.20 0.35 -10.84
C MET A 65 14.43 1.21 -11.17
N GLN A 66 14.55 1.71 -12.42
CA GLN A 66 15.62 2.60 -12.86
C GLN A 66 15.13 4.05 -12.88
N GLN A 67 15.89 4.97 -12.29
CA GLN A 67 15.55 6.40 -12.27
C GLN A 67 15.55 7.02 -13.67
N SER A 68 16.45 6.59 -14.55
CA SER A 68 16.58 7.11 -15.91
C SER A 68 15.42 6.71 -16.83
N TYR A 69 14.55 5.78 -16.41
CA TYR A 69 13.42 5.35 -17.21
C TYR A 69 12.28 6.38 -17.16
N GLN A 70 12.09 7.08 -18.27
CA GLN A 70 11.19 8.22 -18.44
C GLN A 70 9.72 7.84 -18.66
N SER A 71 9.41 6.56 -18.90
CA SER A 71 8.03 6.14 -19.08
C SER A 71 7.30 6.06 -17.75
N ILE A 72 5.97 6.13 -17.81
CA ILE A 72 5.11 5.92 -16.65
C ILE A 72 5.37 4.55 -16.01
N ARG A 73 5.21 4.49 -14.68
CA ARG A 73 5.12 3.25 -13.93
C ARG A 73 3.64 2.93 -13.71
N PRO A 74 3.09 1.87 -14.34
CA PRO A 74 1.68 1.57 -14.20
C PRO A 74 1.34 1.21 -12.75
N ILE A 75 0.23 1.75 -12.25
CA ILE A 75 -0.21 1.51 -10.86
C ILE A 75 -0.42 0.02 -10.57
N HIS A 76 -0.94 -0.76 -11.53
CA HIS A 76 -1.16 -2.19 -11.36
C HIS A 76 0.15 -2.97 -11.18
N VAL A 77 1.25 -2.55 -11.83
CA VAL A 77 2.57 -3.17 -11.63
C VAL A 77 3.09 -2.87 -10.23
N VAL A 78 2.96 -1.63 -9.77
CA VAL A 78 3.37 -1.24 -8.40
C VAL A 78 2.52 -2.00 -7.36
N ALA A 79 1.22 -2.13 -7.61
CA ALA A 79 0.31 -2.94 -6.81
C ALA A 79 0.77 -4.41 -6.77
N ALA A 80 0.94 -5.05 -7.92
CA ALA A 80 1.41 -6.44 -8.01
C ALA A 80 2.73 -6.65 -7.25
N LEU A 81 3.71 -5.76 -7.45
CA LEU A 81 5.01 -5.82 -6.78
C LEU A 81 4.89 -5.64 -5.27
N SER A 82 4.03 -4.75 -4.78
CA SER A 82 3.78 -4.63 -3.34
C SER A 82 3.17 -5.89 -2.74
N TRP A 83 2.36 -6.64 -3.50
CA TRP A 83 1.84 -7.94 -3.06
C TRP A 83 2.93 -9.00 -3.03
N ILE A 84 3.69 -9.13 -4.11
CA ILE A 84 4.81 -10.09 -4.22
C ILE A 84 5.85 -9.84 -3.12
N MET A 85 6.24 -8.59 -2.92
CA MET A 85 7.20 -8.19 -1.89
C MET A 85 6.59 -8.18 -0.48
N MET A 86 5.28 -8.42 -0.34
CA MET A 86 4.56 -8.40 0.94
C MET A 86 4.72 -7.10 1.71
N VAL A 87 4.72 -5.97 1.01
CA VAL A 87 4.75 -4.63 1.61
C VAL A 87 3.46 -3.87 1.27
N PRO A 88 2.98 -2.99 2.15
CA PRO A 88 1.97 -2.00 1.78
C PRO A 88 2.44 -1.18 0.58
N MET A 89 1.50 -0.78 -0.29
CA MET A 89 1.84 0.15 -1.38
C MET A 89 2.44 1.46 -0.83
N THR A 90 1.92 1.96 0.30
CA THR A 90 2.39 3.18 0.98
C THR A 90 3.89 3.17 1.28
N SER A 91 4.47 2.00 1.52
CA SER A 91 5.91 1.82 1.73
C SER A 91 6.76 2.33 0.55
N PHE A 92 6.28 2.19 -0.69
CA PHE A 92 6.99 2.70 -1.86
C PHE A 92 6.89 4.21 -2.06
N TYR A 93 6.04 4.89 -1.30
CA TYR A 93 5.92 6.36 -1.40
C TYR A 93 6.69 7.03 -0.27
N PHE A 94 6.69 6.37 0.89
CA PHE A 94 7.42 6.85 2.03
C PHE A 94 8.88 6.42 2.03
N ALA A 95 9.36 5.50 1.20
CA ALA A 95 10.77 5.06 1.26
C ALA A 95 11.79 6.22 1.21
N LEU A 96 11.50 7.31 0.50
CA LEU A 96 12.33 8.52 0.47
C LEU A 96 12.04 9.53 1.59
N LYS A 97 10.81 9.51 2.15
CA LYS A 97 10.36 10.38 3.25
C LYS A 97 10.10 9.61 4.55
N ALA A 98 10.71 8.43 4.70
CA ALA A 98 10.37 7.48 5.76
C ALA A 98 10.73 8.06 7.12
N ARG A 99 11.78 8.89 7.18
CA ARG A 99 12.14 9.65 8.39
C ARG A 99 11.10 10.70 8.81
N GLU A 100 10.32 11.22 7.87
CA GLU A 100 9.25 12.18 8.16
C GLU A 100 7.97 11.47 8.61
N HIS A 101 7.66 10.32 8.00
CA HIS A 101 6.47 9.52 8.32
C HIS A 101 6.65 8.69 9.59
N TYR A 102 7.85 8.15 9.82
CA TYR A 102 8.24 7.36 10.98
C TYR A 102 9.22 8.15 11.86
N ARG A 103 8.88 9.40 12.20
CA ARG A 103 9.71 10.25 13.08
C ARG A 103 10.05 9.49 14.37
N GLY A 104 11.35 9.33 14.64
CA GLY A 104 11.85 8.59 15.81
C GLY A 104 12.21 7.12 15.56
N MET A 105 12.04 6.62 14.34
CA MET A 105 12.57 5.32 13.90
C MET A 105 13.89 5.50 13.15
N ASP A 106 14.88 4.67 13.48
CA ASP A 106 16.12 4.58 12.71
C ASP A 106 15.90 3.85 11.37
N GLN A 107 16.95 3.79 10.53
CA GLN A 107 16.85 3.15 9.22
C GLN A 107 16.58 1.65 9.31
N ASP A 108 17.01 0.99 10.37
CA ASP A 108 16.85 -0.46 10.50
C ASP A 108 15.43 -0.81 10.94
N ALA A 109 14.80 0.01 11.78
CA ALA A 109 13.37 -0.08 12.09
C ALA A 109 12.50 0.07 10.82
N ILE A 110 12.87 0.98 9.92
CA ILE A 110 12.19 1.15 8.63
C ILE A 110 12.38 -0.10 7.74
N LYS A 111 13.58 -0.68 7.68
CA LYS A 111 13.81 -1.93 6.95
C LYS A 111 12.98 -3.07 7.52
N ALA A 112 12.91 -3.17 8.85
CA ALA A 112 12.16 -4.21 9.52
C ALA A 112 10.66 -4.14 9.16
N LEU A 113 10.08 -2.94 9.06
CA LEU A 113 8.70 -2.75 8.58
C LEU A 113 8.48 -3.32 7.18
N TYR A 114 9.44 -3.18 6.26
CA TYR A 114 9.31 -3.79 4.93
C TYR A 114 9.32 -5.32 4.96
N CYS A 115 9.79 -5.93 6.04
CA CYS A 115 9.90 -7.37 6.14
C CYS A 115 8.74 -8.03 6.92
N VAL A 116 7.97 -7.25 7.68
CA VAL A 116 6.88 -7.74 8.56
C VAL A 116 5.83 -8.56 7.80
N GLY A 117 5.48 -8.16 6.58
CA GLY A 117 4.49 -8.88 5.79
C GLY A 117 4.93 -10.28 5.34
N ARG A 118 6.19 -10.68 5.53
CA ARG A 118 6.63 -12.05 5.19
C ARG A 118 6.42 -13.04 6.32
N LEU A 119 6.29 -12.57 7.54
CA LEU A 119 6.14 -13.46 8.69
C LEU A 119 4.78 -14.15 8.65
N PRO A 120 4.70 -15.47 8.87
CA PRO A 120 3.44 -16.11 9.18
C PRO A 120 2.87 -15.56 10.49
N THR A 121 1.56 -15.67 10.68
CA THR A 121 0.82 -15.10 11.81
C THR A 121 1.39 -15.54 13.15
N LYS A 122 1.68 -16.83 13.31
CA LYS A 122 2.26 -17.36 14.55
C LYS A 122 3.59 -16.70 14.90
N GLN A 123 4.48 -16.49 13.92
CA GLN A 123 5.77 -15.85 14.15
C GLN A 123 5.63 -14.36 14.42
N PHE A 124 4.67 -13.71 13.75
CA PHE A 124 4.35 -12.31 14.01
C PHE A 124 3.83 -12.11 15.45
N ASP A 125 2.92 -12.96 15.90
CA ASP A 125 2.35 -12.89 17.25
C ASP A 125 3.42 -13.19 18.32
N LEU A 126 4.25 -14.21 18.10
CA LEU A 126 5.38 -14.51 18.98
C LEU A 126 6.36 -13.34 19.05
N TYR A 127 6.65 -12.69 17.93
CA TYR A 127 7.48 -11.50 17.92
C TYR A 127 6.87 -10.39 18.78
N LEU A 128 5.58 -10.09 18.61
CA LEU A 128 4.90 -9.08 19.43
C LEU A 128 4.96 -9.42 20.92
N GLN A 129 4.73 -10.68 21.29
CA GLN A 129 4.87 -11.14 22.68
C GLN A 129 6.28 -10.92 23.23
N MET A 130 7.32 -11.20 22.42
CA MET A 130 8.70 -10.91 22.80
C MET A 130 8.93 -9.42 23.04
N VAL A 131 8.39 -8.54 22.19
CA VAL A 131 8.51 -7.09 22.38
C VAL A 131 7.80 -6.65 23.65
N MET A 132 6.58 -7.15 23.90
CA MET A 132 5.81 -6.84 25.11
C MET A 132 6.53 -7.22 26.39
N ASN A 133 7.22 -8.37 26.41
CA ASN A 133 8.01 -8.83 27.57
C ASN A 133 9.19 -7.90 27.91
N LEU A 134 9.56 -6.99 27.02
CA LEU A 134 10.61 -5.99 27.22
C LEU A 134 10.06 -4.59 27.55
N MET A 135 8.73 -4.43 27.62
CA MET A 135 8.07 -3.20 28.05
C MET A 135 7.92 -3.18 29.57
N SER A 136 7.66 -2.00 30.14
CA SER A 136 7.12 -1.91 31.50
C SER A 136 5.68 -2.43 31.51
N GLU A 137 5.20 -2.84 32.67
CA GLU A 137 3.82 -3.31 32.85
C GLU A 137 2.78 -2.30 32.33
N GLU A 138 2.93 -1.02 32.70
CA GLU A 138 2.07 0.07 32.22
C GLU A 138 2.03 0.16 30.69
N LYS A 139 3.19 0.10 30.03
CA LYS A 139 3.28 0.20 28.57
C LYS A 139 2.79 -1.04 27.86
N SER A 140 3.01 -2.22 28.46
CA SER A 140 2.46 -3.48 27.97
C SER A 140 0.93 -3.43 27.98
N GLN A 141 0.32 -2.91 29.06
CA GLN A 141 -1.13 -2.73 29.14
C GLN A 141 -1.64 -1.75 28.09
N GLN A 142 -0.99 -0.59 27.93
CA GLN A 142 -1.35 0.39 26.89
C GLN A 142 -1.28 -0.23 25.48
N PHE A 143 -0.28 -1.06 25.21
CA PHE A 143 -0.16 -1.77 23.94
C PHE A 143 -1.28 -2.82 23.74
N GLN A 144 -1.64 -3.57 24.78
CA GLN A 144 -2.75 -4.53 24.71
C GLN A 144 -4.08 -3.84 24.44
N ASP A 145 -4.35 -2.72 25.11
CA ASP A 145 -5.57 -1.93 24.91
C ASP A 145 -5.64 -1.41 23.47
N TYR A 146 -4.52 -0.89 22.95
CA TYR A 146 -4.40 -0.46 21.56
C TYR A 146 -4.64 -1.62 20.57
N HIS A 147 -4.04 -2.78 20.83
CA HIS A 147 -4.19 -3.98 20.01
C HIS A 147 -5.67 -4.43 19.94
N ALA A 148 -6.34 -4.51 21.09
CA ALA A 148 -7.75 -4.87 21.15
C ALA A 148 -8.65 -3.84 20.44
N GLN A 149 -8.38 -2.54 20.64
CA GLN A 149 -9.11 -1.47 19.97
C GLN A 149 -8.95 -1.57 18.45
N LEU A 150 -7.72 -1.72 17.96
CA LEU A 150 -7.45 -1.82 16.52
C LEU A 150 -8.21 -2.98 15.87
N LEU A 151 -8.14 -4.17 16.47
CA LEU A 151 -8.84 -5.37 15.98
C LEU A 151 -10.36 -5.22 16.05
N SER A 152 -10.91 -4.47 17.01
CA SER A 152 -12.35 -4.21 17.08
C SER A 152 -12.87 -3.33 15.92
N THR A 153 -11.99 -2.56 15.28
CA THR A 153 -12.37 -1.60 14.22
C THR A 153 -12.21 -2.13 12.80
N ILE A 154 -11.57 -3.28 12.64
CA ILE A 154 -11.21 -3.82 11.32
C ILE A 154 -11.70 -5.25 11.21
N ASP A 155 -12.60 -5.48 10.27
CA ASP A 155 -13.01 -6.83 9.89
C ASP A 155 -11.87 -7.50 9.10
N LEU A 156 -11.14 -8.39 9.78
CA LEU A 156 -10.02 -9.14 9.24
C LEU A 156 -10.51 -10.51 8.70
N PRO A 157 -10.03 -10.92 7.52
CA PRO A 157 -10.19 -12.30 7.06
C PRO A 157 -9.64 -13.31 8.08
N THR A 158 -10.16 -14.54 8.06
CA THR A 158 -9.84 -15.56 9.06
C THR A 158 -8.38 -16.02 9.03
N SER A 159 -7.74 -16.03 7.86
CA SER A 159 -6.43 -16.63 7.65
C SER A 159 -5.54 -15.68 6.85
N TYR A 160 -4.41 -15.28 7.42
CA TYR A 160 -3.42 -14.43 6.74
C TYR A 160 -2.70 -15.19 5.63
N GLU A 161 -2.38 -16.45 5.89
CA GLU A 161 -1.59 -17.32 5.03
C GLU A 161 -2.32 -17.61 3.70
N GLU A 162 -3.65 -17.56 3.70
CA GLU A 162 -4.49 -17.67 2.50
C GLU A 162 -4.48 -16.41 1.63
N LEU A 163 -3.94 -15.29 2.13
CA LEU A 163 -3.89 -14.00 1.43
C LEU A 163 -2.55 -13.76 0.74
N LEU A 164 -1.62 -14.70 0.87
CA LEU A 164 -0.31 -14.61 0.27
C LEU A 164 -0.43 -14.58 -1.27
N PRO A 165 0.47 -13.86 -1.96
CA PRO A 165 0.52 -13.84 -3.41
C PRO A 165 0.74 -15.26 -3.95
N PRO A 166 0.22 -15.56 -5.15
CA PRO A 166 0.53 -16.82 -5.82
C PRO A 166 2.05 -16.96 -6.03
N SER A 167 2.51 -18.20 -6.21
CA SER A 167 3.93 -18.50 -6.49
C SER A 167 4.43 -17.75 -7.72
N THR A 168 3.60 -17.66 -8.76
CA THR A 168 3.80 -16.82 -9.94
C THR A 168 2.53 -16.03 -10.19
N LEU A 169 2.65 -14.70 -10.25
CA LEU A 169 1.54 -13.78 -10.54
C LEU A 169 1.60 -13.33 -12.01
N ASP A 170 0.53 -13.56 -12.77
CA ASP A 170 0.40 -12.99 -14.11
C ASP A 170 0.01 -11.51 -14.04
N ILE A 171 0.92 -10.64 -14.47
CA ILE A 171 0.75 -9.20 -14.38
C ILE A 171 -0.38 -8.70 -15.29
N ASN A 172 -0.63 -9.37 -16.43
CA ASN A 172 -1.68 -8.94 -17.36
C ASN A 172 -3.07 -9.32 -16.83
N GLU A 173 -3.21 -10.55 -16.32
CA GLU A 173 -4.46 -10.96 -15.66
C GLU A 173 -4.74 -10.11 -14.41
N PHE A 174 -3.71 -9.86 -13.60
CA PHE A 174 -3.81 -8.97 -12.46
C PHE A 174 -4.24 -7.56 -12.88
N ALA A 175 -3.69 -7.02 -13.98
CA ALA A 175 -4.09 -5.70 -14.50
C ALA A 175 -5.57 -5.66 -14.89
N ILE A 176 -6.08 -6.70 -15.57
CA ILE A 176 -7.49 -6.79 -15.98
C ILE A 176 -8.40 -6.70 -14.74
N ASP A 177 -8.17 -7.55 -13.74
CA ASP A 177 -9.00 -7.59 -12.53
C ASP A 177 -8.86 -6.31 -11.68
N TYR A 178 -7.63 -5.78 -11.58
CA TYR A 178 -7.33 -4.54 -10.85
C TYR A 178 -8.06 -3.34 -11.46
N TYR A 179 -7.94 -3.12 -12.77
CA TYR A 179 -8.56 -1.97 -13.43
C TYR A 179 -10.08 -2.11 -13.49
N ARG A 180 -10.62 -3.33 -13.64
CA ARG A 180 -12.06 -3.56 -13.52
C ARG A 180 -12.57 -3.15 -12.13
N SER A 181 -11.89 -3.58 -11.07
CA SER A 181 -12.25 -3.19 -9.70
C SER A 181 -12.18 -1.68 -9.50
N ALA A 182 -11.10 -1.05 -9.96
CA ALA A 182 -10.93 0.40 -9.87
C ALA A 182 -12.03 1.15 -10.63
N ALA A 183 -12.37 0.72 -11.85
CA ALA A 183 -13.45 1.31 -12.65
C ALA A 183 -14.80 1.26 -11.92
N ILE A 184 -15.17 0.11 -11.34
CA ILE A 184 -16.43 -0.05 -10.59
C ILE A 184 -16.45 0.86 -9.36
N THR A 185 -15.41 0.79 -8.55
CA THR A 185 -15.35 1.46 -7.25
C THR A 185 -15.20 2.97 -7.38
N VAL A 186 -14.41 3.46 -8.34
CA VAL A 186 -14.26 4.90 -8.63
C VAL A 186 -15.54 5.47 -9.21
N LYS A 187 -16.20 4.76 -10.13
CA LYS A 187 -17.50 5.17 -10.67
C LYS A 187 -18.56 5.23 -9.58
N ARG A 188 -18.60 4.23 -8.69
CA ARG A 188 -19.50 4.23 -7.52
C ARG A 188 -19.24 5.44 -6.63
N PHE A 189 -17.98 5.66 -6.24
CA PHE A 189 -17.57 6.81 -5.44
C PHE A 189 -17.99 8.14 -6.09
N ARG A 190 -17.73 8.32 -7.38
CA ARG A 190 -18.11 9.52 -8.13
C ARG A 190 -19.62 9.76 -8.08
N LEU A 191 -20.41 8.73 -8.36
CA LEU A 191 -21.88 8.83 -8.42
C LEU A 191 -22.49 9.09 -7.03
N GLU A 192 -22.01 8.40 -6.00
CA GLU A 192 -22.49 8.58 -4.62
C GLU A 192 -22.21 9.99 -4.09
N ASN A 193 -21.07 10.58 -4.46
CA ASN A 193 -20.65 11.92 -4.05
C ASN A 193 -21.05 13.02 -5.05
N HIS A 194 -21.77 12.67 -6.13
CA HIS A 194 -22.25 13.58 -7.17
C HIS A 194 -21.13 14.41 -7.80
N ILE A 195 -19.94 13.80 -7.97
CA ILE A 195 -18.77 14.48 -8.51
C ILE A 195 -18.87 14.44 -10.06
N PRO A 196 -18.73 15.59 -10.75
CA PRO A 196 -18.75 15.61 -12.20
C PRO A 196 -17.48 14.95 -12.79
N ILE A 197 -17.58 14.43 -14.02
CA ILE A 197 -16.48 13.73 -14.69
C ILE A 197 -15.25 14.62 -14.80
N GLU A 198 -15.46 15.90 -15.13
CA GLU A 198 -14.43 16.91 -15.32
C GLU A 198 -13.65 17.13 -14.01
N MET A 199 -14.35 17.18 -12.86
CA MET A 199 -13.68 17.30 -11.57
C MET A 199 -12.84 16.07 -11.25
N MET A 200 -13.37 14.87 -11.49
CA MET A 200 -12.59 13.64 -11.30
C MET A 200 -11.37 13.58 -12.21
N ALA A 201 -11.53 13.88 -13.51
CA ALA A 201 -10.45 13.91 -14.48
C ALA A 201 -9.34 14.86 -14.03
N ARG A 202 -9.69 16.10 -13.65
CA ARG A 202 -8.74 17.10 -13.16
C ARG A 202 -8.02 16.67 -11.88
N VAL A 203 -8.75 16.16 -10.87
CA VAL A 203 -8.14 15.65 -9.64
C VAL A 203 -7.15 14.53 -9.95
N LEU A 204 -7.53 13.57 -10.80
CA LEU A 204 -6.69 12.44 -11.20
C LEU A 204 -5.57 12.79 -12.19
N GLY A 205 -5.52 14.03 -12.70
CA GLY A 205 -4.50 14.46 -13.66
C GLY A 205 -4.66 13.78 -15.02
N LEU A 206 -5.90 13.53 -15.41
CA LEU A 206 -6.30 12.88 -16.65
C LEU A 206 -7.07 13.85 -17.54
N SER A 207 -7.05 13.61 -18.85
CA SER A 207 -8.07 14.19 -19.72
C SER A 207 -9.42 13.52 -19.49
N ASP A 208 -10.51 14.20 -19.83
CA ASP A 208 -11.87 13.64 -19.71
C ASP A 208 -12.00 12.31 -20.45
N TYR A 209 -11.37 12.18 -21.63
CA TYR A 209 -11.32 10.93 -22.38
C TYR A 209 -10.59 9.81 -21.62
N GLN A 210 -9.43 10.12 -21.03
CA GLN A 210 -8.69 9.14 -20.23
C GLN A 210 -9.49 8.72 -19.00
N TYR A 211 -10.21 9.65 -18.36
CA TYR A 211 -11.07 9.37 -17.23
C TYR A 211 -12.27 8.48 -17.61
N LEU A 212 -12.93 8.78 -18.71
CA LEU A 212 -14.01 7.94 -19.24
C LEU A 212 -13.52 6.51 -19.54
N THR A 213 -12.30 6.38 -20.05
CA THR A 213 -11.65 5.07 -20.25
C THR A 213 -11.37 4.38 -18.91
N PHE A 214 -10.99 5.13 -17.87
CA PHE A 214 -10.71 4.59 -16.53
C PHE A 214 -11.97 4.04 -15.83
N GLU A 215 -13.15 4.62 -16.06
CA GLU A 215 -14.42 4.11 -15.55
C GLU A 215 -15.04 2.98 -16.40
N ASP A 216 -14.45 2.64 -17.55
CA ASP A 216 -14.94 1.57 -18.41
C ASP A 216 -14.37 0.22 -17.97
N VAL A 217 -15.23 -0.64 -17.41
CA VAL A 217 -14.89 -1.98 -16.92
C VAL A 217 -14.36 -2.91 -18.01
N ASN A 218 -14.57 -2.59 -19.28
CA ASN A 218 -14.11 -3.40 -20.42
C ASN A 218 -12.80 -2.87 -21.03
N LYS A 219 -12.26 -1.78 -20.50
CA LYS A 219 -11.02 -1.16 -21.00
C LYS A 219 -9.92 -1.31 -19.97
N VAL A 220 -8.86 -1.97 -20.40
CA VAL A 220 -7.61 -2.09 -19.63
C VAL A 220 -6.60 -1.15 -20.26
N ARG A 221 -6.13 -0.19 -19.48
CA ARG A 221 -5.10 0.75 -19.91
C ARG A 221 -4.15 1.04 -18.77
N ASP A 222 -2.88 1.19 -19.11
CA ASP A 222 -1.87 1.60 -18.15
C ASP A 222 -2.11 3.05 -17.71
N PHE A 223 -2.25 3.20 -16.40
CA PHE A 223 -2.34 4.49 -15.74
C PHE A 223 -1.17 4.67 -14.78
N SER A 224 -0.62 5.88 -14.71
CA SER A 224 0.47 6.20 -13.78
C SER A 224 0.06 5.90 -12.34
N VAL A 225 1.03 5.42 -11.57
CA VAL A 225 0.96 5.25 -10.12
C VAL A 225 0.42 6.48 -9.38
N ALA A 226 0.59 7.68 -9.96
CA ALA A 226 0.10 8.95 -9.42
C ALA A 226 -1.41 8.97 -9.13
N ILE A 227 -2.23 8.23 -9.90
CA ILE A 227 -3.69 8.25 -9.77
C ILE A 227 -4.15 7.84 -8.38
N GLY A 228 -3.53 6.80 -7.80
CA GLY A 228 -3.86 6.32 -6.45
C GLY A 228 -3.62 7.38 -5.36
N PHE A 229 -2.67 8.29 -5.59
CA PHE A 229 -2.34 9.38 -4.67
C PHE A 229 -3.27 10.55 -4.85
N ARG A 230 -3.51 10.91 -6.11
CA ARG A 230 -4.40 11.99 -6.48
C ARG A 230 -5.80 11.76 -5.94
N ILE A 231 -6.33 10.54 -6.05
CA ILE A 231 -7.66 10.23 -5.51
C ILE A 231 -7.70 10.34 -3.98
N LYS A 232 -6.70 9.79 -3.28
CA LYS A 232 -6.63 9.84 -1.81
C LYS A 232 -6.48 11.27 -1.30
N LEU A 233 -5.50 12.00 -1.83
CA LEU A 233 -5.14 13.33 -1.34
C LEU A 233 -6.12 14.41 -1.82
N GLY A 234 -6.63 14.29 -3.05
CA GLY A 234 -7.61 15.23 -3.62
C GLY A 234 -8.91 15.22 -2.83
N PHE A 235 -9.44 14.03 -2.59
CA PHE A 235 -10.71 13.83 -1.89
C PHE A 235 -10.57 13.59 -0.38
N GLN A 236 -9.34 13.69 0.16
CA GLN A 236 -9.04 13.50 1.58
C GLN A 236 -9.58 12.19 2.16
N LEU A 237 -9.41 11.11 1.42
CA LEU A 237 -9.86 9.79 1.84
C LEU A 237 -8.92 9.24 2.92
N ASP A 238 -9.49 8.67 3.98
CA ASP A 238 -8.73 8.00 5.04
C ASP A 238 -7.94 6.80 4.46
N SER A 239 -8.53 6.11 3.47
CA SER A 239 -7.94 4.96 2.80
C SER A 239 -8.33 4.88 1.31
N HIS A 240 -7.44 4.32 0.50
CA HIS A 240 -7.70 3.95 -0.91
C HIS A 240 -7.86 2.44 -1.09
N VAL A 241 -7.82 1.68 0.01
CA VAL A 241 -7.91 0.20 0.01
C VAL A 241 -9.24 -0.26 -0.59
N SER A 242 -10.31 0.53 -0.48
CA SER A 242 -11.63 0.21 -1.05
C SER A 242 -11.63 0.09 -2.57
N PHE A 243 -10.69 0.69 -3.30
CA PHE A 243 -10.71 0.67 -4.78
C PHE A 243 -10.38 -0.70 -5.39
N THR A 244 -9.80 -1.61 -4.60
CA THR A 244 -9.54 -3.00 -5.01
C THR A 244 -10.56 -3.99 -4.48
N SER A 245 -11.63 -3.53 -3.82
CA SER A 245 -12.63 -4.40 -3.17
C SER A 245 -13.48 -5.23 -4.14
N GLU A 246 -13.50 -4.88 -5.42
CA GLU A 246 -14.31 -5.54 -6.47
C GLU A 246 -13.43 -6.44 -7.36
N MET A 247 -12.20 -6.75 -6.94
CA MET A 247 -11.34 -7.75 -7.59
C MET A 247 -11.93 -9.15 -7.36
N GLN A 248 -12.17 -9.91 -8.44
CA GLN A 248 -12.77 -11.25 -8.35
C GLN A 248 -11.75 -12.36 -8.59
N GLN A 249 -10.76 -12.14 -9.43
CA GLN A 249 -9.73 -13.14 -9.73
C GLN A 249 -8.66 -13.16 -8.65
N PHE A 250 -8.31 -12.00 -8.10
CA PHE A 250 -7.31 -11.86 -7.03
C PHE A 250 -7.87 -11.12 -5.80
N PRO A 251 -8.99 -11.57 -5.18
CA PRO A 251 -9.59 -10.91 -4.03
C PRO A 251 -8.66 -10.83 -2.81
N GLN A 252 -7.72 -11.78 -2.71
CA GLN A 252 -6.69 -11.83 -1.67
C GLN A 252 -5.84 -10.57 -1.63
N PHE A 253 -5.60 -9.94 -2.80
CA PHE A 253 -4.83 -8.71 -2.90
C PHE A 253 -5.43 -7.58 -2.04
N HIS A 254 -6.76 -7.40 -2.11
CA HIS A 254 -7.48 -6.41 -1.33
C HIS A 254 -7.49 -6.76 0.15
N GLN A 255 -7.85 -8.02 0.45
CA GLN A 255 -7.95 -8.53 1.81
C GLN A 255 -6.62 -8.42 2.58
N LEU A 256 -5.50 -8.71 1.91
CA LEU A 256 -4.16 -8.60 2.50
C LEU A 256 -3.85 -7.18 3.00
N ARG A 257 -4.38 -6.12 2.35
CA ARG A 257 -4.11 -4.73 2.77
C ARG A 257 -4.65 -4.41 4.15
N LYS A 258 -5.77 -5.03 4.53
CA LYS A 258 -6.32 -4.89 5.89
C LYS A 258 -5.34 -5.48 6.91
N PHE A 259 -4.83 -6.67 6.65
CA PHE A 259 -3.82 -7.31 7.50
C PHE A 259 -2.51 -6.53 7.58
N GLN A 260 -1.99 -6.08 6.44
CA GLN A 260 -0.77 -5.28 6.40
C GLN A 260 -0.92 -3.98 7.19
N HIS A 261 -2.08 -3.32 7.09
CA HIS A 261 -2.36 -2.12 7.90
C HIS A 261 -2.32 -2.43 9.40
N VAL A 262 -2.96 -3.51 9.85
CA VAL A 262 -2.94 -3.92 11.25
C VAL A 262 -1.53 -4.22 11.72
N ARG A 263 -0.79 -5.04 10.97
CA ARG A 263 0.58 -5.43 11.34
C ARG A 263 1.52 -4.24 11.41
N ASP A 264 1.48 -3.33 10.44
CA ASP A 264 2.26 -2.11 10.46
C ASP A 264 1.94 -1.24 11.68
N SER A 265 0.65 -1.01 11.95
CA SER A 265 0.18 -0.26 13.11
C SER A 265 0.69 -0.86 14.41
N LEU A 266 0.62 -2.19 14.57
CA LEU A 266 1.08 -2.87 15.78
C LEU A 266 2.60 -2.79 15.95
N ILE A 267 3.38 -2.94 14.87
CA ILE A 267 4.84 -2.84 14.96
C ILE A 267 5.26 -1.41 15.30
N VAL A 268 4.65 -0.42 14.66
CA VAL A 268 4.92 0.99 14.95
C VAL A 268 4.60 1.29 16.41
N GLU A 269 3.45 0.86 16.90
CA GLU A 269 3.06 1.07 18.29
C GLU A 269 3.99 0.35 19.27
N ALA A 270 4.31 -0.93 19.01
CA ALA A 270 5.20 -1.72 19.86
C ALA A 270 6.59 -1.08 19.97
N LEU A 271 7.17 -0.65 18.84
CA LEU A 271 8.47 0.01 18.80
C LEU A 271 8.45 1.42 19.41
N ARG A 272 7.30 2.11 19.39
CA ARG A 272 7.11 3.40 20.06
C ARG A 272 7.16 3.23 21.58
N GLN A 273 6.52 2.20 22.10
CA GLN A 273 6.45 1.92 23.54
C GLN A 273 7.76 1.37 24.11
N LEU A 274 8.54 0.65 23.31
CA LEU A 274 9.76 0.00 23.77
C LEU A 274 10.85 0.99 24.25
N PRO A 275 11.56 0.72 25.36
CA PRO A 275 12.70 1.52 25.80
C PRO A 275 13.81 1.58 24.74
N PRO A 276 14.50 2.73 24.54
CA PRO A 276 15.51 2.90 23.49
C PRO A 276 16.60 1.81 23.49
N LYS A 277 17.03 1.36 24.68
CA LYS A 277 18.06 0.32 24.85
C LYS A 277 17.73 -1.04 24.19
N HIS A 278 16.45 -1.33 23.93
CA HIS A 278 16.02 -2.61 23.36
C HIS A 278 15.62 -2.52 21.87
N LYS A 279 15.44 -1.31 21.32
CA LYS A 279 14.91 -1.11 19.96
C LYS A 279 15.77 -1.78 18.90
N ASN A 280 17.08 -1.53 18.90
CA ASN A 280 17.98 -2.07 17.88
C ASN A 280 17.99 -3.59 17.88
N SER A 281 18.03 -4.22 19.06
CA SER A 281 18.04 -5.68 19.19
C SER A 281 16.75 -6.31 18.66
N ILE A 282 15.60 -5.74 19.01
CA ILE A 282 14.28 -6.24 18.58
C ILE A 282 14.04 -6.01 17.08
N VAL A 283 14.54 -4.91 16.53
CA VAL A 283 14.55 -4.66 15.09
C VAL A 283 15.41 -5.70 14.36
N GLN A 284 16.59 -6.02 14.89
CA GLN A 284 17.45 -7.04 14.28
C GLN A 284 16.84 -8.44 14.34
N VAL A 285 16.17 -8.79 15.45
CA VAL A 285 15.41 -10.05 15.56
C VAL A 285 14.35 -10.15 14.48
N LEU A 286 13.61 -9.08 14.24
CA LEU A 286 12.58 -9.04 13.19
C LEU A 286 13.18 -9.24 11.79
N ILE A 287 14.27 -8.54 11.49
CA ILE A 287 14.99 -8.69 10.22
C ILE A 287 15.44 -10.15 10.06
N ASN A 288 16.15 -10.71 11.04
CA ASN A 288 16.66 -12.07 10.96
C ASN A 288 15.53 -13.12 10.84
N LEU A 289 14.43 -12.95 11.58
CA LEU A 289 13.26 -13.82 11.45
C LEU A 289 12.69 -13.78 10.04
N SER A 290 12.63 -12.60 9.42
CA SER A 290 12.09 -12.45 8.08
C SER A 290 12.96 -13.08 6.98
N GLU A 291 14.27 -13.21 7.21
CA GLU A 291 15.19 -13.86 6.27
C GLU A 291 14.91 -15.36 6.14
N ILE A 292 14.38 -16.00 7.20
CA ILE A 292 14.01 -17.43 7.21
C ILE A 292 12.85 -17.72 6.26
N TYR A 293 11.99 -16.72 6.02
CA TYR A 293 10.77 -16.83 5.21
C TYR A 293 10.91 -16.19 3.81
N MET A 294 12.16 -16.00 3.34
CA MET A 294 12.46 -15.52 1.99
C MET A 294 12.46 -16.62 0.93
#